data_AF-A0A117SQV6-F1
#
_entry.id   AF-A0A117SQV6-F1
#
_cell.length_a   1.000
_cell.length_b   1.000
_cell.length_c   1.000
_cell.angle_alpha   90.00
_cell.angle_beta   90.00
_cell.angle_gamma   90.00
#
_symmetry.space_group_name_H-M   'P 1'
#
loop_
_entity.id
_entity.type
_entity.pdbx_description
1 polymer ?
#
loop_
_entity_poly.entity_id
_entity_poly.type
_entity_poly.pdbx_seq_one_letter_code
_entity_poly.pdbx_strand_id
1 'polypeptide(L)'
;MAPLIRPVLVPSRLPVGDLRGGVGTPYMVYDVRRDRYWLLFTGWSDPTGLKREGFVAPVDEGLNVDLSGLRKILPSTFPEPAEYTNNAVRGLYNEARDEFYVTSTHGKDAYIFVFDHEWVLKGYKVLVGGFNKDSGFPIRPTGAYGNIRDALAVAPIGDSSAVGLFMVRNVDDLNELKVEDWGELGRWGRGNDVIDFTTMPRFQVFVEVDSPNKWVLQTYIGPSLDEIWAIDDLKNVALLEASLMPLLGVEDSLTQIGHPHYTTLPDGKPKLLFASFRDTWSTRPDTKREGYTHEIWTVYVDESIFNPGSYG
;
A
#
# COMPACT_ATOMS: atom_id res chain seq x y z
N MET A 1 2.51 23.61 12.87
CA MET A 1 3.76 22.92 13.27
C MET A 1 4.31 22.30 11.98
N ALA A 2 5.61 22.37 11.69
CA ALA A 2 6.12 21.78 10.45
C ALA A 2 5.91 20.25 10.45
N PRO A 3 5.53 19.61 9.33
CA PRO A 3 5.39 18.16 9.26
C PRO A 3 6.69 17.48 9.70
N LEU A 4 6.60 16.52 10.62
CA LEU A 4 7.76 15.74 11.04
C LEU A 4 7.95 14.59 10.04
N ILE A 5 8.97 14.72 9.19
CA ILE A 5 9.40 13.71 8.23
C ILE A 5 10.60 12.93 8.76
N ARG A 6 10.57 11.60 8.68
CA ARG A 6 11.68 10.75 9.15
C ARG A 6 11.80 9.42 8.40
N PRO A 7 13.01 8.85 8.28
CA PRO A 7 13.20 7.53 7.70
C PRO A 7 12.67 6.45 8.65
N VAL A 8 12.13 5.38 8.07
CA VAL A 8 11.71 4.15 8.78
C VAL A 8 12.64 3.00 8.43
N LEU A 9 12.86 2.74 7.12
CA LEU A 9 13.82 1.76 6.64
C LEU A 9 14.67 2.35 5.51
N VAL A 10 15.99 2.30 5.68
CA VAL A 10 16.96 2.81 4.71
C VAL A 10 17.94 1.69 4.36
N PRO A 11 17.88 1.09 3.16
CA PRO A 11 18.62 -0.11 2.76
C PRO A 11 20.11 -0.09 3.12
N SER A 12 20.78 1.05 2.89
CA SER A 12 22.21 1.22 3.14
C SER A 12 22.60 1.09 4.63
N ARG A 13 21.63 1.18 5.54
CA ARG A 13 21.80 1.06 7.00
C ARG A 13 21.32 -0.28 7.54
N LEU A 14 20.72 -1.14 6.71
CA LEU A 14 20.14 -2.41 7.15
C LEU A 14 21.20 -3.52 7.20
N PRO A 15 21.17 -4.38 8.24
CA PRO A 15 22.07 -5.53 8.33
C PRO A 15 21.64 -6.71 7.44
N VAL A 16 20.46 -6.64 6.82
CA VAL A 16 19.83 -7.75 6.07
C VAL A 16 20.19 -7.68 4.58
N GLY A 17 20.86 -8.70 4.07
CA GLY A 17 21.32 -8.77 2.67
C GLY A 17 20.19 -8.69 1.65
N ASP A 18 19.06 -9.36 1.94
CA ASP A 18 17.87 -9.42 1.07
C ASP A 18 17.18 -8.07 0.87
N LEU A 19 17.54 -7.04 1.66
CA LEU A 19 16.91 -5.72 1.63
C LEU A 19 17.84 -4.62 1.06
N ARG A 20 19.07 -4.98 0.64
CA ARG A 20 20.09 -3.99 0.24
C ARG A 20 19.79 -3.30 -1.09
N GLY A 21 19.06 -3.96 -2.00
CA GLY A 21 18.67 -3.37 -3.27
C GLY A 21 17.65 -2.25 -3.07
N GLY A 22 16.66 -2.48 -2.21
CA GLY A 22 15.68 -1.49 -1.80
C GLY A 22 14.55 -2.07 -0.96
N VAL A 23 13.74 -1.17 -0.39
CA VAL A 23 12.51 -1.50 0.35
C VAL A 23 11.38 -0.56 -0.08
N GLY A 24 10.16 -1.06 -0.18
CA GLY A 24 9.02 -0.27 -0.64
C GLY A 24 7.67 -0.76 -0.13
N THR A 25 6.59 -0.10 -0.57
CA THR A 25 5.20 -0.48 -0.28
C THR A 25 4.91 -0.72 1.21
N PRO A 26 5.27 0.25 2.08
CA PRO A 26 5.05 0.10 3.51
C PRO A 26 3.57 -0.01 3.83
N TYR A 27 3.23 -0.85 4.78
CA TYR A 27 1.87 -1.02 5.24
C TYR A 27 1.84 -1.49 6.70
N MET A 28 1.06 -0.83 7.56
CA MET A 28 0.98 -1.19 8.99
C MET A 28 -0.26 -2.01 9.28
N VAL A 29 -0.11 -3.08 10.07
CA VAL A 29 -1.21 -3.91 10.54
C VAL A 29 -1.14 -4.05 12.06
N TYR A 30 -2.30 -4.00 12.71
CA TYR A 30 -2.43 -4.22 14.15
C TYR A 30 -3.05 -5.61 14.42
N ASP A 31 -2.33 -6.45 15.16
CA ASP A 31 -2.85 -7.67 15.79
C ASP A 31 -3.42 -7.28 17.16
N VAL A 32 -4.74 -7.09 17.20
CA VAL A 32 -5.46 -6.71 18.44
C VAL A 32 -5.44 -7.79 19.51
N ARG A 33 -5.30 -9.07 19.14
CA ARG A 33 -5.34 -10.19 20.10
C ARG A 33 -4.05 -10.30 20.92
N ARG A 34 -2.94 -9.83 20.35
CA ARG A 34 -1.61 -9.87 20.98
C ARG A 34 -1.07 -8.49 21.32
N ASP A 35 -1.82 -7.43 20.98
CA ASP A 35 -1.41 -6.04 21.11
C ASP A 35 -0.05 -5.77 20.43
N ARG A 36 0.05 -6.16 19.15
CA ARG A 36 1.29 -6.06 18.36
C ARG A 36 1.06 -5.37 17.04
N TYR A 37 2.01 -4.53 16.66
CA TYR A 37 2.03 -3.88 15.36
C TYR A 37 3.08 -4.52 14.45
N TRP A 38 2.72 -4.64 13.19
CA TRP A 38 3.55 -5.22 12.15
C TRP A 38 3.70 -4.23 11.00
N LEU A 39 4.93 -4.08 10.50
CA LEU A 39 5.20 -3.42 9.23
C LEU A 39 5.34 -4.50 8.15
N LEU A 40 4.42 -4.48 7.19
CA LEU A 40 4.52 -5.22 5.94
C LEU A 40 5.18 -4.32 4.90
N PHE A 41 6.05 -4.88 4.08
CA PHE A 41 6.75 -4.14 3.03
C PHE A 41 7.31 -5.09 1.97
N THR A 42 7.65 -4.55 0.81
CA THR A 42 8.43 -5.25 -0.21
C THR A 42 9.91 -4.96 -0.04
N GLY A 43 10.75 -5.95 -0.33
CA GLY A 43 12.21 -5.82 -0.28
C GLY A 43 12.87 -6.65 -1.38
N TRP A 44 14.07 -6.25 -1.79
CA TRP A 44 14.85 -6.98 -2.79
C TRP A 44 16.34 -6.71 -2.63
N SER A 45 17.15 -7.65 -3.10
CA SER A 45 18.61 -7.56 -3.06
C SER A 45 19.22 -7.05 -4.36
N ASP A 46 18.51 -7.22 -5.48
CA ASP A 46 19.03 -6.91 -6.81
C ASP A 46 18.87 -5.43 -7.19
N PRO A 47 19.79 -4.81 -7.95
CA PRO A 47 19.65 -3.39 -8.28
C PRO A 47 18.47 -3.04 -9.20
N THR A 48 17.85 -4.02 -9.87
CA THR A 48 16.75 -3.76 -10.82
C THR A 48 15.38 -3.75 -10.15
N GLY A 49 15.24 -4.35 -8.97
CA GLY A 49 14.00 -4.37 -8.21
C GLY A 49 12.87 -5.14 -8.87
N LEU A 50 13.19 -6.05 -9.79
CA LEU A 50 12.19 -6.88 -10.49
C LEU A 50 11.79 -8.11 -9.65
N LYS A 51 12.71 -8.62 -8.83
CA LYS A 51 12.48 -9.77 -7.95
C LYS A 51 12.19 -9.34 -6.53
N ARG A 52 11.04 -8.68 -6.32
CA ARG A 52 10.63 -8.22 -4.99
C ARG A 52 10.06 -9.39 -4.19
N GLU A 53 10.31 -9.34 -2.89
CA GLU A 53 9.79 -10.27 -1.91
C GLU A 53 8.94 -9.51 -0.90
N GLY A 54 7.89 -10.13 -0.38
CA GLY A 54 7.08 -9.58 0.71
C GLY A 54 7.67 -9.98 2.06
N PHE A 55 7.84 -8.99 2.93
CA PHE A 55 8.35 -9.14 4.29
C PHE A 55 7.37 -8.59 5.31
N VAL A 56 7.53 -9.07 6.54
CA VAL A 56 6.88 -8.50 7.72
C VAL A 56 7.85 -8.47 8.90
N ALA A 57 7.79 -7.40 9.70
CA ALA A 57 8.58 -7.25 10.91
C ALA A 57 7.78 -6.55 12.02
N PRO A 58 8.00 -6.86 13.30
CA PRO A 58 7.42 -6.09 14.40
C PRO A 58 7.88 -4.63 14.34
N VAL A 59 7.01 -3.72 14.78
CA VAL A 59 7.30 -2.27 14.83
C VAL A 59 6.72 -1.67 16.12
N ASP A 60 7.46 -0.79 16.76
CA ASP A 60 7.02 -0.10 17.99
C ASP A 60 6.39 1.28 17.72
N GLU A 61 5.82 1.91 18.76
CA GLU A 61 5.28 3.28 18.73
C GLU A 61 6.30 4.33 18.26
N GLY A 62 7.59 4.06 18.44
CA GLY A 62 8.69 4.88 17.95
C GLY A 62 8.93 4.74 16.45
N LEU A 63 8.19 3.89 15.73
CA LEU A 63 8.45 3.45 14.35
C LEU A 63 9.79 2.74 14.19
N ASN A 64 10.34 2.17 15.27
CA ASN A 64 11.52 1.31 15.20
C ASN A 64 11.08 -0.07 14.73
N VAL A 65 11.63 -0.52 13.60
CA VAL A 65 11.34 -1.83 13.02
C VAL A 65 12.32 -2.86 13.59
N ASP A 66 11.80 -3.88 14.25
CA ASP A 66 12.61 -4.97 14.80
C ASP A 66 12.94 -6.01 13.72
N LEU A 67 14.10 -5.85 13.10
CA LEU A 67 14.57 -6.77 12.06
C LEU A 67 15.00 -8.14 12.61
N SER A 68 15.12 -8.32 13.93
CA SER A 68 15.36 -9.66 14.50
C SER A 68 14.12 -10.56 14.37
N GLY A 69 12.93 -9.96 14.33
CA GLY A 69 11.65 -10.62 14.06
C GLY A 69 11.24 -10.64 12.59
N LEU A 70 12.13 -10.27 11.66
CA LEU A 70 11.84 -10.21 10.23
C LEU A 70 11.47 -11.59 9.67
N ARG A 71 10.34 -11.65 8.96
CA ARG A 71 9.89 -12.84 8.23
C ARG A 71 9.70 -12.52 6.76
N LYS A 72 10.21 -13.39 5.90
CA LYS A 72 9.88 -13.40 4.47
C LYS A 72 8.59 -14.19 4.29
N ILE A 73 7.52 -13.51 3.88
CA ILE A 73 6.17 -14.09 3.77
C ILE A 73 5.78 -14.38 2.31
N LEU A 74 6.36 -13.67 1.35
CA LEU A 74 6.11 -13.85 -0.08
C LEU A 74 7.44 -13.86 -0.84
N PRO A 75 8.05 -15.05 -1.07
CA PRO A 75 9.23 -15.15 -1.93
C PRO A 75 8.94 -14.71 -3.37
N SER A 76 9.95 -14.24 -4.09
CA SER A 76 9.82 -13.85 -5.50
C SER A 76 9.52 -15.02 -6.45
N THR A 77 9.67 -16.26 -5.99
CA THR A 77 9.33 -17.46 -6.78
C THR A 77 7.96 -18.05 -6.47
N PHE A 78 7.16 -17.37 -5.65
CA PHE A 78 5.87 -17.87 -5.14
C PHE A 78 4.76 -16.83 -5.39
N PRO A 79 3.57 -17.22 -5.87
CA PRO A 79 3.05 -18.60 -6.00
C PRO A 79 3.61 -19.39 -7.17
N GLU A 80 4.19 -18.71 -8.15
CA GLU A 80 4.87 -19.31 -9.29
C GLU A 80 6.06 -18.43 -9.73
N PRO A 81 7.03 -18.94 -10.49
CA PRO A 81 8.11 -18.10 -11.00
C PRO A 81 7.57 -17.08 -12.02
N ALA A 82 7.74 -15.79 -11.74
CA ALA A 82 7.42 -14.72 -12.69
C ALA A 82 8.59 -13.74 -12.84
N GLU A 83 8.63 -12.98 -13.95
CA GLU A 83 9.69 -12.01 -14.22
C GLU A 83 9.66 -10.82 -13.25
N TYR A 84 8.47 -10.31 -12.97
CA TYR A 84 8.20 -9.18 -12.08
C TYR A 84 7.23 -9.60 -10.98
N THR A 85 7.56 -9.31 -9.72
CA THR A 85 7.00 -10.05 -8.57
C THR A 85 6.79 -9.14 -7.38
N ASN A 86 5.69 -9.36 -6.65
CA ASN A 86 5.35 -8.71 -5.37
C ASN A 86 5.50 -7.18 -5.42
N ASN A 87 4.83 -6.52 -6.37
CA ASN A 87 5.06 -5.09 -6.61
C ASN A 87 4.62 -4.22 -5.43
N ALA A 88 3.48 -4.57 -4.82
CA ALA A 88 3.05 -4.00 -3.55
C ALA A 88 2.36 -5.00 -2.64
N VAL A 89 2.67 -4.92 -1.34
CA VAL A 89 1.97 -5.67 -0.30
C VAL A 89 1.02 -4.76 0.48
N ARG A 90 -0.17 -5.29 0.78
CA ARG A 90 -1.16 -4.66 1.68
C ARG A 90 -1.69 -5.72 2.63
N GLY A 91 -2.10 -5.32 3.82
CA GLY A 91 -2.54 -6.27 4.84
C GLY A 91 -3.81 -5.87 5.57
N LEU A 92 -4.48 -6.83 6.17
CA LEU A 92 -5.40 -6.62 7.27
C LEU A 92 -5.34 -7.80 8.22
N TYR A 93 -5.82 -7.60 9.44
CA TYR A 93 -5.93 -8.66 10.44
C TYR A 93 -7.41 -8.98 10.68
N ASN A 94 -7.75 -10.27 10.59
CA ASN A 94 -9.08 -10.78 10.90
C ASN A 94 -9.08 -11.36 12.32
N GLU A 95 -9.58 -10.58 13.28
CA GLU A 95 -9.63 -10.95 14.69
C GLU A 95 -10.44 -12.22 14.96
N ALA A 96 -11.56 -12.38 14.26
CA ALA A 96 -12.48 -13.50 14.46
C ALA A 96 -11.84 -14.85 14.10
N ARG A 97 -10.91 -14.83 13.14
CA ARG A 97 -10.22 -16.04 12.66
C ARG A 97 -8.78 -16.16 13.13
N ASP A 98 -8.23 -15.13 13.75
CA ASP A 98 -6.82 -15.04 14.15
C ASP A 98 -5.87 -15.22 12.94
N GLU A 99 -6.17 -14.50 11.86
CA GLU A 99 -5.49 -14.63 10.56
C GLU A 99 -5.10 -13.26 9.99
N PHE A 100 -3.98 -13.20 9.26
CA PHE A 100 -3.58 -12.05 8.46
C PHE A 100 -3.91 -12.28 6.99
N TYR A 101 -4.60 -11.33 6.37
CA TYR A 101 -4.90 -11.36 4.93
C TYR A 101 -4.00 -10.37 4.24
N VAL A 102 -3.19 -10.86 3.31
CA VAL A 102 -2.20 -10.07 2.58
C VAL A 102 -2.57 -10.10 1.11
N THR A 103 -2.64 -8.94 0.47
CA THR A 103 -2.81 -8.85 -0.98
C THR A 103 -1.52 -8.40 -1.63
N SER A 104 -1.18 -9.01 -2.76
CA SER A 104 -0.01 -8.63 -3.54
C SER A 104 -0.21 -8.96 -5.01
N THR A 105 0.43 -8.20 -5.89
CA THR A 105 0.56 -8.55 -7.30
C THR A 105 1.76 -9.46 -7.52
N HIS A 106 1.61 -10.46 -8.38
CA HIS A 106 2.69 -11.38 -8.72
C HIS A 106 2.55 -11.80 -10.18
N GLY A 107 3.59 -11.56 -10.99
CA GLY A 107 3.48 -11.74 -12.42
C GLY A 107 2.38 -10.84 -13.00
N LYS A 108 1.36 -11.45 -13.60
CA LYS A 108 0.25 -10.73 -14.24
C LYS A 108 -0.99 -10.62 -13.37
N ASP A 109 -1.00 -11.22 -12.19
CA ASP A 109 -2.20 -11.42 -11.39
C ASP A 109 -2.12 -10.70 -10.05
N ALA A 110 -3.28 -10.36 -9.48
CA ALA A 110 -3.42 -9.93 -8.11
C ALA A 110 -3.90 -11.11 -7.24
N TYR A 111 -3.29 -11.28 -6.07
CA TYR A 111 -3.55 -12.40 -5.16
C TYR A 111 -3.97 -11.91 -3.78
N ILE A 112 -4.69 -12.78 -3.07
CA ILE A 112 -4.85 -12.75 -1.62
C ILE A 112 -4.18 -13.99 -1.02
N PHE A 113 -3.44 -13.79 0.06
CA PHE A 113 -2.75 -14.80 0.85
C PHE A 113 -3.27 -14.73 2.28
N VAL A 114 -3.60 -15.88 2.85
CA VAL A 114 -4.07 -16.00 4.23
C VAL A 114 -2.98 -16.64 5.05
N PHE A 115 -2.51 -15.94 6.07
CA PHE A 115 -1.55 -16.43 7.04
C PHE A 115 -2.22 -16.61 8.40
N ASP A 116 -1.74 -17.55 9.20
CA ASP A 116 -2.09 -17.59 10.62
C ASP A 116 -1.36 -16.50 11.41
N HIS A 117 -1.63 -16.43 12.71
CA HIS A 117 -1.01 -15.47 13.61
C HIS A 117 0.52 -15.59 13.75
N GLU A 118 1.12 -16.71 13.33
CA GLU A 118 2.57 -16.90 13.28
C GLU A 118 3.12 -16.63 11.87
N TRP A 119 2.35 -16.02 10.98
CA TRP A 119 2.74 -15.76 9.59
C TRP A 119 3.03 -17.04 8.79
N VAL A 120 2.41 -18.17 9.15
CA VAL A 120 2.45 -19.40 8.35
C VAL A 120 1.32 -19.36 7.33
N LEU A 121 1.65 -19.58 6.06
CA LEU A 121 0.68 -19.55 4.97
C LEU A 121 -0.34 -20.68 5.11
N LYS A 122 -1.62 -20.33 5.22
CA LYS A 122 -2.75 -21.27 5.26
C LYS A 122 -3.32 -21.54 3.86
N GLY A 123 -3.26 -20.56 2.97
CA GLY A 123 -3.77 -20.68 1.60
C GLY A 123 -3.70 -19.37 0.85
N TYR A 124 -3.96 -19.41 -0.46
CA TYR A 124 -3.99 -18.24 -1.32
C TYR A 124 -4.96 -18.42 -2.48
N LYS A 125 -5.35 -17.31 -3.12
CA LYS A 125 -6.23 -17.29 -4.30
C LYS A 125 -5.90 -16.10 -5.20
N VAL A 126 -6.06 -16.29 -6.51
CA VAL A 126 -6.08 -15.19 -7.48
C VAL A 126 -7.36 -14.36 -7.25
N LEU A 127 -7.19 -13.09 -6.92
CA LEU A 127 -8.28 -12.11 -6.84
C LEU A 127 -8.70 -11.65 -8.22
N VAL A 128 -7.72 -11.23 -9.03
CA VAL A 128 -7.92 -10.68 -10.38
C VAL A 128 -6.82 -11.21 -11.30
N GLY A 129 -7.22 -12.00 -12.29
CA GLY A 129 -6.30 -12.50 -13.32
C GLY A 129 -6.03 -11.45 -14.40
N GLY A 130 -4.80 -11.40 -14.93
CA GLY A 130 -4.41 -10.46 -15.97
C GLY A 130 -4.42 -8.98 -15.53
N PHE A 131 -4.35 -8.74 -14.22
CA PHE A 131 -4.28 -7.43 -13.59
C PHE A 131 -3.18 -6.54 -14.20
N ASN A 132 -1.96 -7.05 -14.38
CA ASN A 132 -0.82 -6.35 -15.03
C ASN A 132 -0.60 -4.89 -14.54
N LYS A 133 -0.65 -4.65 -13.22
CA LYS A 133 -0.33 -3.36 -12.58
C LYS A 133 0.66 -3.54 -11.45
N ASP A 134 1.35 -2.47 -11.10
CA ASP A 134 2.31 -2.45 -9.99
C ASP A 134 1.61 -2.18 -8.66
N SER A 135 0.41 -1.60 -8.69
CA SER A 135 -0.45 -1.51 -7.52
C SER A 135 -0.72 -2.89 -6.93
N GLY A 136 -0.78 -3.00 -5.62
CA GLY A 136 -1.43 -4.12 -4.97
C GLY A 136 -2.94 -4.06 -5.21
N PHE A 137 -3.68 -4.89 -4.48
CA PHE A 137 -5.15 -4.85 -4.46
C PHE A 137 -5.64 -4.57 -3.03
N PRO A 138 -5.44 -3.33 -2.51
CA PRO A 138 -5.78 -3.00 -1.13
C PRO A 138 -7.25 -3.30 -0.85
N ILE A 139 -7.52 -3.93 0.29
CA ILE A 139 -8.87 -4.26 0.76
C ILE A 139 -9.17 -3.62 2.12
N ARG A 140 -10.42 -3.21 2.36
CA ARG A 140 -10.91 -2.72 3.65
C ARG A 140 -12.25 -3.38 3.98
N PRO A 141 -12.39 -4.04 5.14
CA PRO A 141 -13.64 -4.71 5.50
C PRO A 141 -14.77 -3.70 5.65
N THR A 142 -15.98 -4.08 5.25
CA THR A 142 -17.18 -3.22 5.36
C THR A 142 -17.76 -3.20 6.79
N GLY A 143 -17.33 -4.13 7.65
CA GLY A 143 -17.74 -4.21 9.04
C GLY A 143 -19.10 -4.89 9.25
N ALA A 144 -19.52 -5.01 10.52
CA ALA A 144 -20.73 -5.74 10.89
C ALA A 144 -22.04 -5.05 10.48
N TYR A 145 -22.00 -3.74 10.24
CA TYR A 145 -23.16 -2.94 9.82
C TYR A 145 -23.28 -2.79 8.29
N GLY A 146 -22.25 -3.19 7.54
CA GLY A 146 -22.31 -3.38 6.10
C GLY A 146 -22.73 -4.81 5.76
N ASN A 147 -22.12 -5.36 4.71
CA ASN A 147 -22.27 -6.78 4.38
C ASN A 147 -21.19 -7.58 5.12
N ILE A 148 -21.60 -8.34 6.14
CA ILE A 148 -20.71 -9.24 6.89
C ILE A 148 -19.94 -10.13 5.90
N ARG A 149 -18.61 -10.25 6.10
CA ARG A 149 -17.63 -10.95 5.24
C ARG A 149 -17.28 -10.26 3.92
N ASP A 150 -17.79 -9.06 3.67
CA ASP A 150 -17.41 -8.32 2.46
C ASP A 150 -16.40 -7.21 2.76
N ALA A 151 -15.60 -6.88 1.75
CA ALA A 151 -14.62 -5.80 1.78
C ALA A 151 -14.70 -4.94 0.52
N LEU A 152 -14.42 -3.65 0.65
CA LEU A 152 -14.15 -2.78 -0.49
C LEU A 152 -12.71 -2.95 -0.93
N ALA A 153 -12.46 -2.72 -2.21
CA ALA A 153 -11.11 -2.61 -2.75
C ALA A 153 -11.04 -1.51 -3.80
N VAL A 154 -9.83 -0.95 -3.99
CA VAL A 154 -9.55 -0.02 -5.09
C VAL A 154 -8.30 -0.46 -5.83
N ALA A 155 -8.25 -0.21 -7.12
CA ALA A 155 -7.09 -0.50 -7.94
C ALA A 155 -7.04 0.38 -9.20
N PRO A 156 -5.86 0.58 -9.81
CA PRO A 156 -5.77 1.13 -11.15
C PRO A 156 -6.47 0.22 -12.16
N ILE A 157 -7.25 0.80 -13.08
CA ILE A 157 -7.93 0.09 -14.17
C ILE A 157 -7.55 0.65 -15.53
N GLY A 158 -7.92 -0.06 -16.60
CA GLY A 158 -7.64 0.36 -17.98
C GLY A 158 -6.13 0.45 -18.26
N ASP A 159 -5.69 1.57 -18.81
CA ASP A 159 -4.28 1.93 -19.05
C ASP A 159 -3.59 2.53 -17.80
N SER A 160 -4.14 2.27 -16.61
CA SER A 160 -3.74 2.88 -15.33
C SER A 160 -4.18 4.33 -15.16
N SER A 161 -4.87 4.97 -16.11
CA SER A 161 -5.33 6.37 -15.93
C SER A 161 -6.54 6.53 -15.01
N ALA A 162 -7.20 5.43 -14.63
CA ALA A 162 -8.44 5.44 -13.85
C ALA A 162 -8.35 4.58 -12.58
N VAL A 163 -9.16 4.94 -11.58
CA VAL A 163 -9.31 4.22 -10.31
C VAL A 163 -10.63 3.45 -10.33
N GLY A 164 -10.57 2.13 -10.19
CA GLY A 164 -11.72 1.26 -10.05
C GLY A 164 -12.10 1.02 -8.59
N LEU A 165 -13.40 0.87 -8.33
CA LEU A 165 -13.95 0.36 -7.08
C LEU A 165 -14.39 -1.09 -7.28
N PHE A 166 -14.07 -1.93 -6.30
CA PHE A 166 -14.47 -3.33 -6.31
C PHE A 166 -15.10 -3.71 -4.97
N MET A 167 -16.01 -4.67 -5.03
CA MET A 167 -16.50 -5.37 -3.86
C MET A 167 -15.90 -6.77 -3.84
N VAL A 168 -15.24 -7.12 -2.74
CA VAL A 168 -14.71 -8.45 -2.48
C VAL A 168 -15.68 -9.16 -1.56
N ARG A 169 -16.46 -10.08 -2.13
CA ARG A 169 -17.46 -10.89 -1.41
C ARG A 169 -16.80 -12.05 -0.70
N ASN A 170 -17.28 -12.39 0.49
CA ASN A 170 -16.82 -13.56 1.28
C ASN A 170 -15.29 -13.60 1.44
N VAL A 171 -14.70 -12.47 1.85
CA VAL A 171 -13.24 -12.27 1.92
C VAL A 171 -12.54 -13.25 2.87
N ASP A 172 -13.27 -13.85 3.81
CA ASP A 172 -12.77 -14.79 4.82
C ASP A 172 -12.88 -16.27 4.43
N ASP A 173 -13.40 -16.58 3.23
CA ASP A 173 -13.44 -17.93 2.67
C ASP A 173 -12.87 -17.96 1.24
N LEU A 174 -11.66 -18.50 1.10
CA LEU A 174 -10.99 -18.58 -0.21
C LEU A 174 -11.80 -19.35 -1.26
N ASN A 175 -12.67 -20.30 -0.90
CA ASN A 175 -13.46 -21.03 -1.89
C ASN A 175 -14.63 -20.21 -2.42
N GLU A 176 -15.27 -19.42 -1.55
CA GLU A 176 -16.44 -18.61 -1.89
C GLU A 176 -16.11 -17.17 -2.30
N LEU A 177 -14.86 -16.73 -2.07
CA LEU A 177 -14.39 -15.39 -2.36
C LEU A 177 -14.60 -15.01 -3.82
N LYS A 178 -15.19 -13.84 -4.07
CA LYS A 178 -15.39 -13.27 -5.41
C LYS A 178 -15.10 -11.78 -5.44
N VAL A 179 -14.59 -11.30 -6.57
CA VAL A 179 -14.40 -9.88 -6.83
C VAL A 179 -15.46 -9.42 -7.82
N GLU A 180 -16.23 -8.40 -7.44
CA GLU A 180 -17.20 -7.71 -8.28
C GLU A 180 -16.62 -6.35 -8.67
N ASP A 181 -16.55 -6.06 -9.96
CA ASP A 181 -16.24 -4.72 -10.46
C ASP A 181 -17.46 -3.82 -10.31
N TRP A 182 -17.35 -2.81 -9.45
CA TRP A 182 -18.40 -1.85 -9.19
C TRP A 182 -18.27 -0.58 -10.03
N GLY A 183 -17.21 -0.46 -10.83
CA GLY A 183 -17.01 0.57 -11.85
C GLY A 183 -15.86 1.52 -11.55
N GLU A 184 -15.78 2.57 -12.37
CA GLU A 184 -14.77 3.62 -12.29
C GLU A 184 -15.23 4.70 -11.28
N LEU A 185 -14.35 5.06 -10.33
CA LEU A 185 -14.55 6.16 -9.38
C LEU A 185 -14.08 7.50 -9.92
N GLY A 186 -13.17 7.47 -10.88
CA GLY A 186 -12.57 8.65 -11.45
C GLY A 186 -11.37 8.32 -12.32
N ARG A 187 -11.03 9.27 -13.17
CA ARG A 187 -9.88 9.21 -14.07
C ARG A 187 -9.15 10.53 -14.03
N TRP A 188 -7.86 10.47 -13.71
CA TRP A 188 -6.99 11.62 -13.83
C TRP A 188 -5.52 11.22 -13.84
N GLY A 189 -4.67 12.05 -14.45
CA GLY A 189 -3.26 11.77 -14.67
C GLY A 189 -2.98 10.87 -15.89
N ARG A 190 -1.70 10.61 -16.14
CA ARG A 190 -1.26 9.71 -17.23
C ARG A 190 -1.21 8.24 -16.80
N GLY A 191 -0.95 7.98 -15.52
CA GLY A 191 -0.89 6.64 -14.96
C GLY A 191 -0.84 6.68 -13.44
N ASN A 192 -1.66 5.83 -12.82
CA ASN A 192 -1.68 5.55 -11.40
C ASN A 192 -0.89 4.25 -11.19
N ASP A 193 0.19 4.31 -10.42
CA ASP A 193 1.09 3.17 -10.26
C ASP A 193 0.68 2.31 -9.06
N VAL A 194 0.87 2.82 -7.83
CA VAL A 194 0.53 2.13 -6.60
C VAL A 194 -0.50 2.91 -5.78
N ILE A 195 -1.54 2.20 -5.32
CA ILE A 195 -2.68 2.80 -4.61
C ILE A 195 -2.82 2.23 -3.19
N ASP A 196 -3.36 3.04 -2.28
CA ASP A 196 -3.98 2.61 -1.04
C ASP A 196 -5.20 3.49 -0.73
N PHE A 197 -6.04 3.10 0.23
CA PHE A 197 -7.21 3.90 0.58
C PHE A 197 -7.65 3.76 2.03
N THR A 198 -8.51 4.67 2.45
CA THR A 198 -9.16 4.68 3.76
C THR A 198 -10.66 4.78 3.58
N THR A 199 -11.39 4.24 4.54
CA THR A 199 -12.85 4.37 4.66
C THR A 199 -13.26 5.20 5.86
N MET A 200 -12.31 5.55 6.74
CA MET A 200 -12.51 6.38 7.91
C MET A 200 -11.38 7.42 8.00
N PRO A 201 -11.70 8.71 8.25
CA PRO A 201 -13.05 9.25 8.51
C PRO A 201 -13.96 9.33 7.27
N ARG A 202 -13.40 9.22 6.07
CA ARG A 202 -14.14 9.24 4.80
C ARG A 202 -13.52 8.28 3.80
N PHE A 203 -14.18 8.08 2.67
CA PHE A 203 -13.55 7.36 1.57
C PHE A 203 -12.54 8.25 0.87
N GLN A 204 -11.28 7.86 0.94
CA GLN A 204 -10.20 8.60 0.34
C GLN A 204 -9.14 7.66 -0.18
N VAL A 205 -8.79 7.86 -1.45
CA VAL A 205 -7.78 7.07 -2.16
C VAL A 205 -6.49 7.88 -2.23
N PHE A 206 -5.36 7.23 -1.96
CA PHE A 206 -4.02 7.78 -2.04
C PHE A 206 -3.30 7.07 -3.18
N VAL A 207 -2.71 7.84 -4.08
CA VAL A 207 -2.17 7.31 -5.33
C VAL A 207 -0.79 7.86 -5.60
N GLU A 208 0.11 6.98 -5.99
CA GLU A 208 1.32 7.36 -6.71
C GLU A 208 0.98 7.59 -8.19
N VAL A 209 1.20 8.83 -8.65
CA VAL A 209 0.94 9.21 -10.03
C VAL A 209 2.24 9.41 -10.78
N ASP A 210 2.30 8.82 -11.97
CA ASP A 210 3.37 9.01 -12.94
C ASP A 210 3.21 10.37 -13.64
N SER A 211 3.90 11.37 -13.10
CA SER A 211 4.02 12.67 -13.75
C SER A 211 5.20 12.64 -14.74
N PRO A 212 5.22 13.49 -15.79
CA PRO A 212 6.22 13.42 -16.86
C PRO A 212 7.70 13.35 -16.44
N ASN A 213 8.04 13.78 -15.23
CA ASN A 213 9.41 13.82 -14.73
C ASN A 213 9.63 13.07 -13.40
N LYS A 214 8.57 12.74 -12.65
CA LYS A 214 8.66 12.24 -11.26
C LYS A 214 7.41 11.48 -10.83
N TRP A 215 7.55 10.48 -9.98
CA TRP A 215 6.45 9.95 -9.17
C TRP A 215 6.12 10.88 -8.00
N VAL A 216 4.84 11.20 -7.85
CA VAL A 216 4.32 12.09 -6.80
C VAL A 216 3.05 11.51 -6.18
N LEU A 217 2.74 11.95 -4.95
CA LEU A 217 1.54 11.53 -4.25
C LEU A 217 0.38 12.47 -4.54
N GLN A 218 -0.72 11.88 -5.00
CA GLN A 218 -2.03 12.51 -5.14
C GLN A 218 -3.06 11.79 -4.28
N THR A 219 -4.21 12.44 -4.12
CA THR A 219 -5.36 11.84 -3.45
C THR A 219 -6.65 12.13 -4.19
N TYR A 220 -7.58 11.18 -4.10
CA TYR A 220 -8.96 11.34 -4.52
C TYR A 220 -9.85 11.33 -3.29
N ILE A 221 -10.52 12.44 -3.04
CA ILE A 221 -11.31 12.70 -1.84
C ILE A 221 -12.77 12.44 -2.18
N GLY A 222 -13.31 11.38 -1.59
CA GLY A 222 -14.67 10.92 -1.81
C GLY A 222 -15.63 11.25 -0.68
N PRO A 223 -16.89 10.82 -0.80
CA PRO A 223 -17.89 11.02 0.24
C PRO A 223 -17.53 10.34 1.56
N SER A 224 -18.28 10.65 2.62
CA SER A 224 -18.26 9.87 3.85
C SER A 224 -18.73 8.43 3.60
N LEU A 225 -18.39 7.50 4.50
CA LEU A 225 -18.80 6.11 4.33
C LEU A 225 -20.32 5.94 4.33
N ASP A 226 -21.04 6.71 5.16
CA ASP A 226 -22.51 6.68 5.20
C ASP A 226 -23.13 7.10 3.87
N GLU A 227 -22.53 8.11 3.21
CA GLU A 227 -22.96 8.56 1.89
C GLU A 227 -22.68 7.51 0.82
N ILE A 228 -21.56 6.78 0.87
CA ILE A 228 -21.28 5.66 -0.07
C ILE A 228 -22.40 4.63 -0.06
N TRP A 229 -22.89 4.25 1.13
CA TRP A 229 -23.95 3.26 1.26
C TRP A 229 -25.34 3.78 0.88
N ALA A 230 -25.50 5.11 0.81
CA ALA A 230 -26.73 5.75 0.36
C ALA A 230 -26.77 6.02 -1.14
N ILE A 231 -25.67 5.77 -1.87
CA ILE A 231 -25.58 6.04 -3.31
C ILE A 231 -25.87 4.75 -4.09
N ASP A 232 -27.02 4.73 -4.74
CA ASP A 232 -27.47 3.60 -5.59
C ASP A 232 -26.62 3.45 -6.88
N ASP A 233 -25.86 4.48 -7.25
CA ASP A 233 -25.05 4.51 -8.47
C ASP A 233 -23.65 5.08 -8.24
N LEU A 234 -22.81 4.26 -7.59
CA LEU A 234 -21.42 4.59 -7.25
C LEU A 234 -20.56 4.98 -8.46
N LYS A 235 -20.96 4.58 -9.68
CA LYS A 235 -20.26 4.90 -10.94
C LYS A 235 -20.37 6.38 -11.32
N ASN A 236 -21.31 7.10 -10.72
CA ASN A 236 -21.55 8.51 -10.96
C ASN A 236 -21.05 9.40 -9.81
N VAL A 237 -20.28 8.85 -8.87
CA VAL A 237 -19.64 9.62 -7.81
C VAL A 237 -18.38 10.26 -8.35
N ALA A 238 -18.36 11.60 -8.42
CA ALA A 238 -17.16 12.35 -8.71
C ALA A 238 -16.30 12.48 -7.44
N LEU A 239 -15.04 12.08 -7.52
CA LEU A 239 -14.05 12.32 -6.47
C LEU A 239 -13.30 13.62 -6.77
N LEU A 240 -13.01 14.40 -5.71
CA LEU A 240 -12.10 15.54 -5.84
C LEU A 240 -10.66 15.04 -5.84
N GLU A 241 -9.97 15.23 -6.95
CA GLU A 241 -8.54 14.95 -7.06
C GLU A 241 -7.72 16.14 -6.55
N ALA A 242 -6.63 15.85 -5.86
CA ALA A 242 -5.80 16.83 -5.20
C ALA A 242 -4.35 16.36 -5.06
N SER A 243 -3.40 17.30 -5.10
CA SER A 243 -1.98 17.01 -4.86
C SER A 243 -1.69 16.96 -3.36
N LEU A 244 -1.11 15.87 -2.85
CA LEU A 244 -0.69 15.80 -1.45
C LEU A 244 0.62 16.55 -1.21
N MET A 245 1.43 16.73 -2.25
CA MET A 245 2.80 17.27 -2.15
C MET A 245 2.91 18.57 -1.34
N PRO A 246 2.01 19.58 -1.52
CA PRO A 246 2.08 20.82 -0.74
C PRO A 246 1.86 20.63 0.76
N LEU A 247 1.17 19.56 1.18
CA LEU A 247 0.84 19.28 2.58
C LEU A 247 1.91 18.47 3.30
N LEU A 248 2.74 17.72 2.57
CA LEU A 248 3.72 16.81 3.19
C LEU A 248 5.00 17.53 3.64
N GLY A 249 5.26 18.75 3.13
CA GLY A 249 6.49 19.49 3.47
C GLY A 249 7.77 18.73 3.13
N VAL A 250 7.75 17.94 2.05
CA VAL A 250 8.90 17.17 1.58
C VAL A 250 9.94 18.10 0.94
N GLU A 251 11.22 17.83 1.20
CA GLU A 251 12.33 18.54 0.56
C GLU A 251 12.70 17.92 -0.79
N ASP A 252 13.38 18.70 -1.65
CA ASP A 252 13.77 18.29 -3.01
C ASP A 252 14.70 17.06 -3.07
N SER A 253 15.31 16.66 -1.95
CA SER A 253 16.15 15.46 -1.85
C SER A 253 15.33 14.17 -1.98
N LEU A 254 14.02 14.21 -1.69
CA LEU A 254 13.07 13.14 -1.95
C LEU A 254 12.57 13.28 -3.39
N THR A 255 13.47 13.02 -4.32
CA THR A 255 13.30 13.30 -5.76
C THR A 255 12.02 12.75 -6.35
N GLN A 256 11.57 11.57 -5.90
CA GLN A 256 10.27 11.00 -6.19
C GLN A 256 9.73 10.30 -4.95
N ILE A 257 8.40 10.27 -4.81
CA ILE A 257 7.71 9.63 -3.71
C ILE A 257 6.47 8.89 -4.20
N GLY A 258 6.17 7.79 -3.54
CA GLY A 258 5.20 6.83 -4.03
C GLY A 258 4.79 5.83 -2.96
N HIS A 259 4.08 4.79 -3.37
CA HIS A 259 3.64 3.71 -2.50
C HIS A 259 2.95 4.18 -1.20
N PRO A 260 1.92 5.04 -1.28
CA PRO A 260 1.34 5.66 -0.08
C PRO A 260 0.63 4.64 0.81
N HIS A 261 0.69 4.87 2.11
CA HIS A 261 -0.13 4.20 3.11
C HIS A 261 -0.45 5.17 4.26
N TYR A 262 -1.72 5.57 4.39
CA TYR A 262 -2.16 6.37 5.52
C TYR A 262 -2.53 5.47 6.70
N THR A 263 -2.10 5.85 7.89
CA THR A 263 -2.45 5.16 9.13
C THR A 263 -2.30 6.07 10.35
N THR A 264 -2.93 5.67 11.47
CA THR A 264 -2.62 6.23 12.79
C THR A 264 -1.72 5.30 13.60
N LEU A 265 -1.49 4.07 13.14
CA LEU A 265 -0.67 3.08 13.81
C LEU A 265 0.81 3.46 13.76
N PRO A 266 1.63 3.07 14.75
CA PRO A 266 1.26 2.42 16.01
C PRO A 266 0.95 3.41 17.14
N ASP A 267 1.51 4.62 17.09
CA ASP A 267 1.43 5.64 18.14
C ASP A 267 0.09 6.43 18.22
N GLY A 268 -0.92 6.06 17.45
CA GLY A 268 -2.22 6.72 17.38
C GLY A 268 -2.26 8.08 16.67
N LYS A 269 -1.14 8.57 16.11
CA LYS A 269 -1.07 9.86 15.42
C LYS A 269 -1.21 9.69 13.90
N PRO A 270 -2.00 10.52 13.19
CA PRO A 270 -2.10 10.45 11.74
C PRO A 270 -0.74 10.61 11.07
N LYS A 271 -0.43 9.69 10.15
CA LYS A 271 0.80 9.73 9.35
C LYS A 271 0.58 9.09 7.98
N LEU A 272 1.41 9.50 7.03
CA LEU A 272 1.53 8.86 5.74
C LEU A 272 2.89 8.16 5.69
N LEU A 273 2.89 6.86 5.47
CA LEU A 273 4.07 6.12 5.05
C LEU A 273 4.15 6.16 3.53
N PHE A 274 5.37 6.21 3.00
CA PHE A 274 5.62 6.23 1.57
C PHE A 274 7.00 5.66 1.26
N ALA A 275 7.19 5.22 0.02
CA ALA A 275 8.50 4.95 -0.52
C ALA A 275 9.10 6.24 -1.08
N SER A 276 10.34 6.55 -0.70
CA SER A 276 11.15 7.55 -1.36
C SER A 276 12.05 6.87 -2.38
N PHE A 277 12.16 7.48 -3.55
CA PHE A 277 12.98 7.05 -4.66
C PHE A 277 14.08 8.10 -4.83
N ARG A 278 15.10 8.02 -3.98
CA ARG A 278 16.22 8.97 -4.03
C ARG A 278 17.07 8.65 -5.25
N ASP A 279 17.03 9.55 -6.21
CA ASP A 279 17.84 9.44 -7.41
C ASP A 279 19.31 9.59 -7.01
N THR A 280 20.13 8.62 -7.39
CA THR A 280 21.56 8.72 -7.21
C THR A 280 22.13 9.21 -8.53
N TRP A 281 22.41 10.52 -8.60
CA TRP A 281 22.98 11.20 -9.76
C TRP A 281 24.48 10.82 -9.96
N SER A 282 24.90 9.75 -9.28
CA SER A 282 26.24 9.20 -9.19
C SER A 282 26.13 7.73 -8.77
N THR A 283 27.10 6.91 -9.16
CA THR A 283 27.17 5.49 -8.81
C THR A 283 27.07 5.22 -7.31
N ARG A 284 26.12 4.36 -6.92
CA ARG A 284 25.92 3.92 -5.53
C ARG A 284 27.08 3.06 -5.02
N PRO A 285 27.61 3.30 -3.80
CA PRO A 285 28.69 2.48 -3.24
C PRO A 285 28.32 1.00 -3.01
N ASP A 286 27.06 0.73 -2.70
CA ASP A 286 26.52 -0.59 -2.35
C ASP A 286 26.15 -1.44 -3.57
N THR A 287 25.61 -0.83 -4.64
CA THR A 287 25.20 -1.55 -5.87
C THR A 287 26.14 -1.35 -7.07
N LYS A 288 27.07 -0.39 -7.00
CA LYS A 288 27.96 0.02 -8.10
C LYS A 288 27.22 0.45 -9.38
N ARG A 289 25.97 0.89 -9.28
CA ARG A 289 25.16 1.39 -10.40
C ARG A 289 24.50 2.74 -10.07
N GLU A 290 24.17 3.49 -11.11
CA GLU A 290 23.27 4.65 -11.04
C GLU A 290 21.82 4.15 -10.97
N GLY A 291 20.91 4.94 -10.39
CA GLY A 291 19.50 4.59 -10.23
C GLY A 291 18.91 5.17 -8.95
N TYR A 292 17.68 4.76 -8.61
CA TYR A 292 17.03 5.20 -7.39
C TYR A 292 17.33 4.26 -6.22
N THR A 293 17.38 4.82 -5.00
CA THR A 293 17.34 4.05 -3.76
C THR A 293 15.91 4.09 -3.23
N HIS A 294 15.25 2.93 -3.16
CA HIS A 294 13.94 2.83 -2.50
C HIS A 294 14.13 2.73 -0.99
N GLU A 295 13.60 3.71 -0.28
CA GLU A 295 13.61 3.83 1.16
C GLU A 295 12.18 3.97 1.67
N ILE A 296 11.88 3.47 2.87
CA ILE A 296 10.59 3.72 3.50
C ILE A 296 10.72 4.90 4.46
N TRP A 297 9.83 5.86 4.29
CA TRP A 297 9.74 7.08 5.08
C TRP A 297 8.34 7.24 5.65
N THR A 298 8.24 8.13 6.63
CA THR A 298 6.97 8.57 7.19
C THR A 298 6.95 10.08 7.35
N VAL A 299 5.78 10.67 7.19
CA VAL A 299 5.49 12.05 7.54
C VAL A 299 4.25 12.08 8.42
N TYR A 300 4.34 12.74 9.57
CA TYR A 300 3.18 13.01 10.40
C TYR A 300 2.33 14.10 9.74
N VAL A 301 1.03 13.83 9.63
CA VAL A 301 0.04 14.68 8.98
C VAL A 301 -1.05 15.04 9.98
N ASP A 302 -1.96 15.94 9.60
CA ASP A 302 -3.12 16.32 10.39
C ASP A 302 -4.40 16.21 9.56
N GLU A 303 -5.52 16.73 10.08
CA GLU A 303 -6.82 16.69 9.41
C GLU A 303 -6.87 17.42 8.06
N SER A 304 -5.85 18.23 7.71
CA SER A 304 -5.78 18.90 6.41
C SER A 304 -5.80 17.90 5.25
N ILE A 305 -5.28 16.68 5.46
CA ILE A 305 -5.31 15.62 4.44
C ILE A 305 -6.73 15.08 4.16
N PHE A 306 -7.73 15.46 4.94
CA PHE A 306 -9.14 15.10 4.70
C PHE A 306 -9.98 16.31 4.26
N ASN A 307 -9.39 17.50 4.26
CA ASN A 307 -10.05 18.77 3.99
C ASN A 307 -9.80 19.21 2.54
N PRO A 308 -10.85 19.19 1.68
CA PRO A 308 -10.79 19.65 0.29
C PRO A 308 -10.17 21.03 0.08
N GLY A 309 -10.37 21.96 1.02
CA GLY A 309 -9.88 23.34 0.91
C GLY A 309 -8.38 23.51 1.10
N SER A 310 -7.67 22.46 1.54
CA SER A 310 -6.23 22.53 1.82
C SER A 310 -5.35 22.31 0.58
N TYR A 311 -5.95 21.93 -0.55
CA TYR A 311 -5.25 21.39 -1.71
C TYR A 311 -5.00 22.38 -2.86
N GLY A 312 -5.02 23.68 -2.56
CA GLY A 312 -4.85 24.79 -3.52
C GLY A 312 -3.43 24.97 -4.03
#